data_AF-A0A6S7G6R1-F1
#
_entry.id   AF-A0A6S7G6R1-F1
#
_cell.length_a   1.000
_cell.length_b   1.000
_cell.length_c   1.000
_cell.angle_alpha   90.00
_cell.angle_beta   90.00
_cell.angle_gamma   90.00
#
_symmetry.space_group_name_H-M   'P 1'
#
loop_
_entity.id
_entity.type
_entity.pdbx_description
1 polymer ?
#
loop_
_entity_poly.entity_id
_entity_poly.type
_entity_poly.pdbx_seq_one_letter_code
_entity_poly.pdbx_strand_id
1 'polypeptide(L)'
;MITKKAAKRIYSVRLLKRAGIADTDLVTFYSTCVRTVLEYACPAWFYSTTEYLREQIESIQRRIMRIIFPDTSYQEALDLAGIPRLCVRLEDLCDMFFSNIMKENHKLHDLLPPTYQTHYNTRSQASGIQFQLPTYETNRSRNNFIVKSAVKWNNTIRKNIGNYSPTYF
;
A
#
# COMPACT_ATOMS: atom_id res chain seq x y z
N MET A 1 -15.32 11.03 -5.34
CA MET A 1 -13.96 10.45 -5.31
C MET A 1 -13.16 11.08 -4.18
N ILE A 2 -12.38 10.27 -3.47
CA ILE A 2 -11.58 10.65 -2.28
C ILE A 2 -10.61 11.80 -2.57
N THR A 3 -10.10 11.85 -3.82
CA THR A 3 -9.25 12.92 -4.34
C THR A 3 -9.90 14.30 -4.28
N LYS A 4 -11.20 14.43 -4.57
CA LYS A 4 -11.92 15.71 -4.48
C LYS A 4 -12.00 16.20 -3.03
N LYS A 5 -12.18 15.28 -2.06
CA LYS A 5 -12.26 15.61 -0.63
C LYS A 5 -10.90 16.02 -0.08
N ALA A 6 -9.84 15.30 -0.46
CA ALA A 6 -8.47 15.64 -0.10
C ALA A 6 -7.98 16.93 -0.77
N ALA A 7 -8.32 17.16 -2.04
CA ALA A 7 -7.92 18.37 -2.77
C ALA A 7 -8.45 19.66 -2.12
N LYS A 8 -9.65 19.63 -1.52
CA LYS A 8 -10.17 20.78 -0.76
C LYS A 8 -9.27 21.15 0.42
N ARG A 9 -8.60 20.17 1.05
CA ARG A 9 -7.70 20.40 2.20
C ARG A 9 -6.35 21.00 1.81
N ILE A 10 -5.99 21.01 0.51
CA ILE A 10 -4.79 21.69 0.01
C ILE A 10 -4.86 23.19 0.28
N TYR A 11 -6.06 23.78 0.20
CA TYR A 11 -6.23 25.21 0.49
C TYR A 11 -5.83 25.55 1.93
N SER A 12 -6.17 24.70 2.89
CA SER A 12 -5.75 24.86 4.28
C SER A 12 -4.22 24.86 4.43
N VAL A 13 -3.52 23.96 3.74
CA VAL A 13 -2.03 23.95 3.75
C VAL A 13 -1.47 25.27 3.21
N ARG A 14 -2.04 25.80 2.12
CA ARG A 14 -1.61 27.10 1.56
C ARG A 14 -1.82 28.26 2.54
N LEU A 15 -2.96 28.25 3.25
CA LEU A 15 -3.26 29.27 4.24
C LEU A 15 -2.27 29.23 5.40
N LEU A 16 -1.97 28.03 5.90
CA LEU A 16 -1.00 27.83 6.97
C LEU A 16 0.43 28.23 6.56
N LYS A 17 0.85 27.90 5.34
CA LYS A 17 2.16 28.34 4.81
C LYS A 17 2.25 29.87 4.73
N ARG A 18 1.18 30.54 4.27
CA ARG A 18 1.10 32.01 4.23
C ARG A 18 1.12 32.65 5.62
N ALA A 19 0.61 31.95 6.63
CA ALA A 19 0.67 32.39 8.02
C ALA A 19 2.07 32.24 8.66
N GLY A 20 3.06 31.73 7.92
CA GLY A 20 4.44 31.60 8.41
C GLY A 20 4.69 30.39 9.31
N ILE A 21 3.81 29.38 9.27
CA ILE A 21 3.98 28.14 10.03
C ILE A 21 5.21 27.37 9.53
N ALA A 22 5.94 26.76 10.46
CA ALA A 22 7.13 25.96 10.15
C ALA A 22 6.80 24.76 9.23
N ASP A 23 7.75 24.40 8.37
CA ASP A 23 7.53 23.34 7.38
C ASP A 23 7.31 21.97 8.03
N THR A 24 7.95 21.71 9.18
CA THR A 24 7.73 20.50 10.00
C THR A 24 6.28 20.37 10.45
N ASP A 25 5.66 21.48 10.85
CA ASP A 25 4.27 21.50 11.31
C ASP A 25 3.31 21.36 10.12
N LEU A 26 3.65 21.90 8.96
CA LEU A 26 2.89 21.69 7.72
C LEU A 26 2.93 20.23 7.26
N VAL A 27 4.07 19.55 7.39
CA VAL A 27 4.20 18.11 7.11
C VAL A 27 3.37 17.29 8.10
N THR A 28 3.36 17.69 9.37
CA THR A 28 2.52 17.08 10.41
C THR A 28 1.03 17.27 10.12
N PHE A 29 0.63 18.47 9.73
CA PHE A 29 -0.74 18.77 9.30
C PHE A 29 -1.13 17.97 8.05
N TYR A 30 -0.25 17.86 7.07
CA TYR A 30 -0.47 17.00 5.89
C TYR A 30 -0.76 15.56 6.32
N SER A 31 0.08 15.01 7.19
CA SER A 31 -0.01 13.62 7.65
C SER A 31 -1.31 13.35 8.42
N THR A 32 -1.72 14.26 9.31
CA THR A 32 -2.91 14.10 10.16
C THR A 32 -4.22 14.43 9.46
N CYS A 33 -4.24 15.44 8.58
CA CYS A 33 -5.47 15.94 7.99
C CYS A 33 -5.67 15.52 6.54
N VAL A 34 -4.65 15.48 5.68
CA VAL A 34 -4.85 15.16 4.26
C VAL A 34 -4.58 13.69 4.01
N ARG A 35 -3.46 13.18 4.50
CA ARG A 35 -3.02 11.79 4.28
C ARG A 35 -4.01 10.79 4.86
N THR A 36 -4.53 11.03 6.07
CA THR A 36 -5.58 10.20 6.69
C THR A 36 -6.83 10.04 5.80
N VAL A 37 -7.22 11.10 5.08
CA VAL A 37 -8.35 11.02 4.13
C VAL A 37 -7.98 10.16 2.92
N LEU A 38 -6.75 10.25 2.45
CA LEU A 38 -6.27 9.46 1.31
C LEU A 38 -6.02 7.99 1.66
N GLU A 39 -5.63 7.69 2.90
CA GLU A 39 -5.37 6.34 3.40
C GLU A 39 -6.64 5.60 3.85
N TYR A 40 -7.76 6.32 3.98
CA TYR A 40 -9.00 5.75 4.49
C TYR A 40 -9.47 4.53 3.67
N ALA A 41 -9.70 3.43 4.37
CA ALA A 41 -10.13 2.14 3.80
C ALA A 41 -9.25 1.67 2.63
N CYS A 42 -7.96 2.03 2.61
CA CYS A 42 -6.99 1.69 1.57
C CYS A 42 -7.06 0.22 1.09
N PRO A 43 -7.08 -0.79 1.99
CA PRO A 43 -7.19 -2.18 1.58
C PRO A 43 -8.37 -2.48 0.65
N ALA A 44 -9.51 -1.80 0.80
CA ALA A 44 -10.72 -2.07 0.03
C ALA A 44 -10.62 -1.64 -1.44
N TRP A 45 -9.76 -0.69 -1.79
CA TRP A 45 -9.75 -0.09 -3.13
C TRP A 45 -8.37 -0.03 -3.79
N PHE A 46 -7.26 -0.05 -3.04
CA PHE A 46 -5.93 0.23 -3.59
C PHE A 46 -5.53 -0.69 -4.74
N TYR A 47 -5.61 -2.01 -4.53
CA TYR A 47 -5.25 -2.97 -5.58
C TYR A 47 -6.22 -2.97 -6.76
N SER A 48 -7.49 -2.70 -6.50
CA SER A 48 -8.56 -2.66 -7.50
C SER A 48 -8.50 -1.40 -8.38
N THR A 49 -7.71 -0.41 -7.96
CA THR A 49 -7.60 0.90 -8.60
C THR A 49 -6.59 0.86 -9.73
N THR A 50 -6.94 1.47 -10.87
CA THR A 50 -6.05 1.62 -12.04
C THR A 50 -4.87 2.54 -11.73
N GLU A 51 -3.77 2.36 -12.45
CA GLU A 51 -2.56 3.17 -12.27
C GLU A 51 -2.81 4.67 -12.44
N TYR A 52 -3.64 5.05 -13.42
CA TYR A 52 -4.07 6.43 -13.63
C TYR A 52 -4.69 7.08 -12.37
N LEU A 53 -5.55 6.34 -11.67
CA LEU A 53 -6.20 6.83 -10.46
C LEU A 53 -5.22 6.91 -9.29
N ARG A 54 -4.24 5.99 -9.21
CA ARG A 54 -3.16 6.07 -8.21
C ARG A 54 -2.28 7.29 -8.46
N GLU A 55 -1.98 7.59 -9.71
CA GLU A 55 -1.20 8.77 -10.09
C GLU A 55 -1.94 10.08 -9.77
N GLN A 56 -3.27 10.11 -9.91
CA GLN A 56 -4.09 11.21 -9.41
C GLN A 56 -4.01 11.37 -7.88
N ILE A 57 -3.99 10.27 -7.13
CA ILE A 57 -3.85 10.30 -5.67
C ILE A 57 -2.46 10.82 -5.29
N GLU A 58 -1.39 10.32 -5.93
CA GLU A 58 -0.01 10.78 -5.73
C GLU A 58 0.16 12.26 -6.10
N SER A 59 -0.60 12.75 -7.10
CA SER A 59 -0.55 14.16 -7.51
C SER A 59 -0.96 15.11 -6.38
N ILE A 60 -1.78 14.66 -5.43
CA ILE A 60 -2.18 15.46 -4.26
C ILE A 60 -0.98 15.63 -3.33
N GLN A 61 -0.23 14.57 -3.06
CA GLN A 61 1.01 14.67 -2.26
C GLN A 61 2.01 15.57 -2.96
N ARG A 62 2.26 15.39 -4.27
CA ARG A 62 3.17 16.25 -5.05
C ARG A 62 2.80 17.73 -4.95
N ARG A 63 1.51 18.05 -5.05
CA ARG A 63 1.02 19.44 -4.92
C ARG A 63 1.25 20.00 -3.52
N ILE A 64 1.10 19.18 -2.49
CA ILE A 64 1.33 19.61 -1.09
C ILE A 64 2.82 19.81 -0.84
N MET A 65 3.66 18.88 -1.31
CA MET A 65 5.11 19.02 -1.21
C MET A 65 5.59 20.32 -1.88
N ARG A 66 5.09 20.65 -3.08
CA ARG A 66 5.40 21.91 -3.76
C ARG A 66 4.95 23.17 -3.00
N ILE A 67 3.94 23.07 -2.14
CA ILE A 67 3.50 24.20 -1.30
C ILE A 67 4.43 24.37 -0.10
N ILE A 68 4.87 23.26 0.50
CA ILE A 68 5.73 23.28 1.68
C ILE A 68 7.17 23.63 1.27
N PHE A 69 7.70 22.92 0.27
CA PHE A 69 9.04 23.05 -0.29
C PHE A 69 8.95 23.43 -1.78
N PRO A 70 8.89 24.73 -2.11
CA PRO A 70 8.66 25.18 -3.49
C PRO A 70 9.84 24.97 -4.43
N ASP A 71 11.07 25.04 -3.92
CA ASP A 71 12.31 25.09 -4.71
C ASP A 71 13.04 23.75 -4.83
N THR A 72 12.42 22.66 -4.37
CA THR A 72 13.03 21.32 -4.35
C THR A 72 12.33 20.36 -5.31
N SER A 73 13.06 19.34 -5.76
CA SER A 73 12.46 18.26 -6.54
C SER A 73 11.48 17.47 -5.67
N TYR A 74 10.56 16.72 -6.29
CA TYR A 74 9.59 15.93 -5.51
C TYR A 74 10.29 14.91 -4.59
N GLN A 75 11.40 14.32 -5.05
CA GLN A 75 12.13 13.34 -4.26
C GLN A 75 12.83 14.01 -3.06
N GLU A 76 13.54 15.11 -3.29
CA GLU A 76 14.15 15.90 -2.21
C GLU A 76 13.11 16.40 -1.20
N ALA A 77 11.94 16.84 -1.66
CA ALA A 77 10.87 17.27 -0.78
C ALA A 77 10.34 16.15 0.12
N LEU A 78 10.31 14.89 -0.36
CA LEU A 78 9.96 13.73 0.44
C LEU A 78 11.04 13.42 1.48
N ASP A 79 12.31 13.53 1.09
CA ASP A 79 13.45 13.30 1.97
C ASP A 79 13.51 14.35 3.09
N LEU A 80 13.35 15.63 2.74
CA LEU A 80 13.25 16.74 3.71
C LEU A 80 12.05 16.59 4.66
N ALA A 81 10.92 16.10 4.15
CA ALA A 81 9.74 15.84 4.95
C ALA A 81 9.84 14.55 5.79
N GLY A 82 10.82 13.67 5.51
CA GLY A 82 10.94 12.36 6.17
C GLY A 82 9.76 11.43 5.92
N ILE A 83 9.13 11.50 4.74
CA ILE A 83 7.92 10.73 4.42
C ILE A 83 8.07 9.95 3.11
N PRO A 84 7.48 8.74 3.00
CA PRO A 84 7.50 8.00 1.75
C PRO A 84 6.52 8.57 0.72
N ARG A 85 6.63 8.09 -0.52
CA ARG A 85 5.57 8.23 -1.53
C ARG A 85 4.27 7.61 -1.02
N LEU A 86 3.15 8.25 -1.33
CA LEU A 86 1.84 7.81 -0.86
C LEU A 86 1.49 6.42 -1.43
N CYS A 87 1.81 6.14 -2.69
CA CYS A 87 1.64 4.80 -3.25
C CYS A 87 2.36 3.70 -2.45
N VAL A 88 3.61 3.94 -2.02
CA VAL A 88 4.38 2.98 -1.20
C VAL A 88 3.72 2.81 0.16
N ARG A 89 3.35 3.92 0.79
CA ARG A 89 2.65 3.93 2.08
C ARG A 89 1.32 3.17 2.05
N LEU A 90 0.53 3.33 0.99
CA LEU A 90 -0.74 2.61 0.80
C LEU A 90 -0.52 1.11 0.62
N GLU A 91 0.56 0.73 -0.06
CA GLU A 91 0.97 -0.67 -0.18
C GLU A 91 1.37 -1.27 1.18
N ASP A 92 2.16 -0.55 1.98
CA ASP A 92 2.52 -0.97 3.34
C ASP A 92 1.28 -1.15 4.23
N LEU A 93 0.29 -0.25 4.12
CA LEU A 93 -0.98 -0.38 4.83
C LEU A 93 -1.74 -1.65 4.43
N CYS A 94 -1.74 -1.98 3.14
CA CYS A 94 -2.35 -3.22 2.64
C CYS A 94 -1.63 -4.46 3.18
N ASP A 95 -0.30 -4.44 3.20
CA ASP A 95 0.52 -5.54 3.70
C ASP A 95 0.30 -5.75 5.20
N MET A 96 0.37 -4.67 5.99
CA MET A 96 0.10 -4.73 7.44
C MET A 96 -1.31 -5.24 7.74
N PHE A 97 -2.31 -4.79 6.98
CA PHE A 97 -3.69 -5.25 7.15
C PHE A 97 -3.82 -6.74 6.80
N PHE A 98 -3.19 -7.19 5.72
CA PHE A 98 -3.20 -8.60 5.33
C PHE A 98 -2.54 -9.49 6.39
N SER A 99 -1.37 -9.11 6.91
CA SER A 99 -0.70 -9.83 8.01
C SER A 99 -1.55 -9.91 9.28
N ASN A 100 -2.38 -8.91 9.54
CA ASN A 100 -3.34 -8.95 10.66
C ASN A 100 -4.51 -9.92 10.39
N ILE A 101 -5.02 -9.98 9.16
CA ILE A 101 -6.08 -10.93 8.76
C ILE A 101 -5.59 -12.37 8.82
N MET A 102 -4.31 -12.62 8.53
CA MET A 102 -3.71 -13.95 8.60
C MET A 102 -3.72 -14.58 10.01
N LYS A 103 -3.95 -13.79 11.06
CA LYS A 103 -4.10 -14.31 12.43
C LYS A 103 -5.45 -15.01 12.57
N GLU A 104 -5.48 -16.22 13.12
CA GLU A 104 -6.68 -17.05 13.26
C GLU A 104 -7.82 -16.35 14.02
N ASN A 105 -7.48 -15.48 14.98
CA ASN A 105 -8.48 -14.73 15.77
C ASN A 105 -9.12 -13.55 15.02
N HIS A 106 -8.74 -13.27 13.78
CA HIS A 106 -9.26 -12.13 13.04
C HIS A 106 -10.61 -12.45 12.39
N LYS A 107 -11.58 -11.52 12.50
CA LYS A 107 -12.94 -11.69 11.95
C LYS A 107 -13.02 -11.93 10.43
N LEU A 108 -11.95 -11.62 9.71
CA LEU A 108 -11.85 -11.77 8.25
C LEU A 108 -10.95 -12.94 7.84
N HIS A 109 -10.48 -13.74 8.80
CA HIS A 109 -9.58 -14.86 8.54
C HIS A 109 -10.22 -15.86 7.57
N ASP A 110 -11.50 -16.13 7.73
CA ASP A 110 -12.28 -17.05 6.89
C ASP A 110 -12.43 -16.58 5.44
N LEU A 111 -12.13 -15.31 5.14
CA LEU A 111 -12.14 -14.78 3.77
C LEU A 111 -10.84 -15.08 3.02
N LEU A 112 -9.81 -15.59 3.69
CA LEU A 112 -8.55 -15.95 3.04
C LEU A 112 -8.74 -17.18 2.15
N PRO A 113 -7.96 -17.30 1.06
CA PRO A 113 -7.98 -18.50 0.25
C PRO A 113 -7.54 -19.71 1.09
N PRO A 114 -8.03 -20.92 0.80
CA PRO A 114 -7.62 -22.11 1.54
C PRO A 114 -6.11 -22.32 1.40
N THR A 115 -5.48 -22.75 2.49
CA THR A 115 -4.06 -23.08 2.47
C THR A 115 -3.82 -24.50 1.99
N TYR A 116 -2.67 -24.79 1.39
CA TYR A 116 -2.31 -26.18 1.04
C TYR A 116 -2.08 -27.03 2.30
N GLN A 117 -3.10 -27.83 2.66
CA GLN A 117 -3.07 -28.80 3.76
C GLN A 117 -3.16 -30.23 3.19
N THR A 118 -2.23 -30.63 2.33
CA THR A 118 -2.18 -32.01 1.82
C THR A 118 -1.07 -32.79 2.50
N HIS A 119 -1.36 -34.05 2.88
CA HIS A 119 -0.39 -35.02 3.43
C HIS A 119 0.71 -35.39 2.41
N TYR A 120 0.45 -35.16 1.12
CA TYR A 120 1.41 -35.39 0.04
C TYR A 120 2.13 -34.10 -0.34
N ASN A 121 3.45 -34.18 -0.53
CA ASN A 121 4.27 -33.07 -0.99
C ASN A 121 3.99 -32.76 -2.47
N THR A 122 3.05 -31.87 -2.72
CA THR A 122 2.81 -31.36 -4.08
C THR A 122 3.91 -30.39 -4.50
N ARG A 123 4.16 -30.26 -5.81
CA ARG A 123 5.15 -29.30 -6.35
C ARG A 123 4.92 -27.87 -5.85
N SER A 124 3.67 -27.50 -5.60
CA SER A 124 3.27 -26.20 -5.03
C SER A 124 3.72 -26.02 -3.58
N GLN A 125 3.56 -27.02 -2.72
CA GLN A 125 4.07 -27.01 -1.35
C GLN A 125 5.60 -27.05 -1.29
N ALA A 126 6.23 -27.84 -2.17
CA ALA A 126 7.69 -27.88 -2.29
C ALA A 126 8.30 -26.52 -2.72
N SER A 127 7.50 -25.66 -3.36
CA SER A 127 7.88 -24.29 -3.73
C SER A 127 7.53 -23.26 -2.64
N GLY A 128 7.00 -23.69 -1.49
CA GLY A 128 6.59 -22.86 -0.36
C GLY A 128 5.31 -22.04 -0.58
N ILE A 129 4.46 -22.41 -1.54
CA ILE A 129 3.21 -21.70 -1.79
C ILE A 129 2.22 -22.04 -0.67
N GLN A 130 1.76 -21.03 0.07
CA GLN A 130 0.86 -21.22 1.21
C GLN A 130 -0.62 -21.21 0.77
N PHE A 131 -1.03 -20.23 -0.02
CA PHE A 131 -2.43 -20.04 -0.42
C PHE A 131 -2.76 -20.69 -1.76
N GLN A 132 -3.87 -21.42 -1.82
CA GLN A 132 -4.51 -21.91 -3.05
C GLN A 132 -5.32 -20.78 -3.67
N LEU A 133 -4.84 -20.25 -4.78
CA LEU A 133 -5.50 -19.12 -5.44
C LEU A 133 -6.56 -19.64 -6.42
N PRO A 134 -7.78 -19.08 -6.42
CA PRO A 134 -8.80 -19.43 -7.39
C PRO A 134 -8.40 -18.96 -8.80
N THR A 135 -8.93 -19.61 -9.83
CA THR A 135 -8.88 -19.09 -11.20
C THR A 135 -9.74 -17.83 -11.28
N TYR A 136 -9.28 -16.84 -12.06
CA TYR A 136 -9.99 -15.58 -12.24
C TYR A 136 -10.21 -15.31 -13.73
N GLU A 137 -11.41 -14.86 -14.07
CA GLU A 137 -11.79 -14.54 -15.45
C GLU A 137 -11.55 -13.05 -15.78
N THR A 138 -11.57 -12.18 -14.77
CA THR A 138 -11.46 -10.73 -14.97
C THR A 138 -10.33 -10.11 -14.17
N ASN A 139 -9.76 -9.03 -14.71
CA ASN A 139 -8.76 -8.21 -14.02
C ASN A 139 -9.29 -7.65 -12.69
N ARG A 140 -10.60 -7.39 -12.61
CA ARG A 140 -11.25 -6.90 -11.38
C ARG A 140 -11.20 -7.93 -10.27
N SER A 141 -11.55 -9.18 -10.57
CA SER A 141 -11.47 -10.29 -9.60
C SER A 141 -10.02 -10.55 -9.19
N ARG A 142 -9.10 -10.59 -10.17
CA ARG A 142 -7.66 -10.78 -9.93
C ARG A 142 -7.04 -9.72 -9.01
N ASN A 143 -7.48 -8.46 -9.16
CA ASN A 143 -6.92 -7.32 -8.43
C ASN A 143 -7.76 -6.93 -7.20
N ASN A 144 -8.65 -7.82 -6.73
CA ASN A 144 -9.25 -7.63 -5.42
C ASN A 144 -8.18 -7.75 -4.33
N PHE A 145 -8.46 -7.21 -3.15
CA PHE A 145 -7.50 -7.15 -2.06
C PHE A 145 -6.96 -8.52 -1.65
N ILE A 146 -7.85 -9.47 -1.34
CA ILE A 146 -7.49 -10.79 -0.83
C ILE A 146 -6.61 -11.55 -1.81
N VAL A 147 -7.02 -11.63 -3.08
CA VAL A 147 -6.30 -12.35 -4.12
C VAL A 147 -4.96 -11.69 -4.38
N LYS A 148 -4.92 -10.35 -4.52
CA LYS A 148 -3.68 -9.65 -4.84
C LYS A 148 -2.66 -9.77 -3.70
N SER A 149 -3.10 -9.62 -2.45
CA SER A 149 -2.26 -9.78 -1.26
C SER A 149 -1.77 -11.23 -1.09
N ALA A 150 -2.64 -12.23 -1.29
CA ALA A 150 -2.25 -13.64 -1.22
C ALA A 150 -1.25 -14.03 -2.32
N VAL A 151 -1.42 -13.53 -3.55
CA VAL A 151 -0.45 -13.68 -4.64
C VAL A 151 0.89 -13.06 -4.25
N LYS A 152 0.88 -11.83 -3.73
CA LYS A 152 2.08 -11.13 -3.28
C LYS A 152 2.80 -11.93 -2.19
N TRP A 153 2.07 -12.42 -1.20
CA TRP A 153 2.59 -13.25 -0.12
C TRP A 153 3.28 -14.52 -0.63
N ASN A 154 2.59 -15.29 -1.48
CA ASN A 154 3.15 -16.51 -2.08
C ASN A 154 4.46 -16.21 -2.86
N ASN A 155 4.50 -15.09 -3.59
CA ASN A 155 5.70 -14.67 -4.32
C ASN A 155 6.86 -14.31 -3.38
N THR A 156 6.57 -13.67 -2.23
CA THR A 156 7.58 -13.34 -1.22
C THR A 156 8.21 -14.61 -0.63
N ILE A 157 7.40 -15.61 -0.27
CA ILE A 157 7.92 -16.88 0.25
C ILE A 157 8.79 -17.58 -0.80
N ARG A 158 8.33 -17.63 -2.05
CA ARG A 158 9.09 -18.26 -3.13
C ARG A 158 10.47 -17.61 -3.34
N LYS A 159 10.55 -16.28 -3.27
CA LYS A 159 11.83 -15.56 -3.36
C LYS A 159 12.76 -15.92 -2.19
N ASN A 160 12.21 -16.03 -0.98
CA ASN A 160 13.00 -16.39 0.19
C ASN A 160 13.58 -17.81 0.04
N ILE A 161 12.81 -18.79 -0.44
CA ILE A 161 13.29 -20.17 -0.64
C ILE A 161 14.37 -20.25 -1.74
N GLY A 162 14.22 -19.50 -2.84
CA GLY A 162 15.23 -19.47 -3.92
C GLY A 162 16.60 -18.95 -3.48
N ASN A 163 16.65 -18.13 -2.42
CA ASN A 163 17.89 -17.59 -1.85
C ASN A 163 18.58 -18.56 -0.88
N TYR A 164 17.93 -19.65 -0.48
CA TYR A 164 18.51 -20.75 0.31
C TYR A 164 18.82 -21.96 -0.59
N SER A 165 19.67 -21.78 -1.59
CA SER A 165 20.36 -22.93 -2.21
C SER A 165 21.59 -23.22 -1.34
N PRO A 166 21.71 -24.39 -0.67
CA PRO A 166 22.93 -24.74 0.03
C PRO A 166 24.05 -24.87 -1.00
N THR A 167 25.15 -24.14 -0.79
CA THR A 167 26.43 -24.45 -1.41
C THR A 167 26.85 -25.83 -0.91
N TYR A 168 26.53 -26.87 -1.69
CA TYR A 168 27.10 -28.18 -1.50
C TYR A 168 28.55 -28.11 -2.00
N PHE A 169 29.49 -28.20 -1.04
CA PHE A 169 30.87 -28.61 -1.30
C PHE A 169 30.90 -30.09 -1.67
#